data_AF-A0A318TJV3-F1
#
_entry.id   AF-A0A318TJV3-F1
#
_cell.length_a   1.000
_cell.length_b   1.000
_cell.length_c   1.000
_cell.angle_alpha   90.00
_cell.angle_beta   90.00
_cell.angle_gamma   90.00
#
_symmetry.space_group_name_H-M   'P 1'
#
loop_
_entity.id
_entity.type
_entity.pdbx_description
1 polymer ?
#
loop_
_entity_poly.entity_id
_entity_poly.type
_entity_poly.pdbx_seq_one_letter_code
_entity_poly.pdbx_strand_id
1 'polypeptide(L)'
;MTAAPGNRQPVSTTRDLAALDADEVTAGYLIGFAGGQCPPDASRSFWHGWRNGLVDGGHTTPDDDQRALAREYHTLTKMPAQGRA
;
A
#
# COMPACT_ATOMS: atom_id res chain seq x y z
N MET A 1 -18.56 11.58 -16.19
CA MET A 1 -18.28 10.17 -15.86
C MET A 1 -17.55 10.17 -14.53
N THR A 2 -18.22 9.78 -13.45
CA THR A 2 -17.65 9.81 -12.10
C THR A 2 -17.07 8.43 -11.82
N ALA A 3 -15.75 8.32 -11.66
CA ALA A 3 -15.08 7.06 -11.34
C ALA A 3 -15.72 6.44 -10.08
N ALA A 4 -16.09 5.16 -10.16
CA ALA A 4 -16.67 4.45 -9.02
C ALA A 4 -15.67 4.43 -7.85
N PRO A 5 -16.13 4.46 -6.57
CA PRO A 5 -15.27 4.46 -5.38
C PRO A 5 -14.49 3.14 -5.15
N GLY A 6 -14.40 2.25 -6.15
CA GLY A 6 -13.91 0.88 -6.01
C GLY A 6 -12.39 0.73 -5.86
N ASN A 7 -11.58 1.70 -6.31
CA ASN A 7 -10.12 1.55 -6.31
C ASN A 7 -9.42 2.01 -5.02
N ARG A 8 -10.17 2.49 -4.01
CA ARG A 8 -9.62 2.95 -2.72
C ARG A 8 -9.87 1.96 -1.59
N GLN A 9 -9.96 0.66 -1.90
CA GLN A 9 -10.05 -0.38 -0.89
C GLN A 9 -8.67 -0.60 -0.24
N PRO A 10 -8.53 -0.36 1.08
CA PRO A 10 -7.28 -0.57 1.82
C PRO A 10 -6.69 -1.96 1.57
N VAL A 11 -5.36 -2.02 1.62
CA VAL A 11 -4.60 -3.27 1.57
C VAL A 11 -4.16 -3.52 3.00
N SER A 12 -4.77 -4.52 3.65
CA SER A 12 -4.53 -4.84 5.06
C SER A 12 -3.94 -6.23 5.27
N THR A 13 -3.75 -7.01 4.20
CA THR A 13 -3.14 -8.36 4.24
C THR A 13 -2.00 -8.53 3.27
N THR A 14 -1.07 -9.45 3.55
CA THR A 14 0.07 -9.72 2.65
C THR A 14 -0.35 -10.42 1.36
N ARG A 15 -1.47 -11.15 1.38
CA ARG A 15 -2.09 -11.71 0.18
C ARG A 15 -2.55 -10.61 -0.78
N ASP A 16 -3.20 -9.57 -0.25
CA ASP A 16 -3.63 -8.43 -1.05
C ASP A 16 -2.43 -7.64 -1.57
N LEU A 17 -1.39 -7.47 -0.75
CA LEU A 17 -0.15 -6.81 -1.14
C LEU A 17 0.53 -7.55 -2.32
N ALA A 18 0.57 -8.88 -2.28
CA ALA A 18 1.17 -9.70 -3.33
C ALA A 18 0.43 -9.66 -4.68
N ALA A 19 -0.82 -9.19 -4.68
CA ALA A 19 -1.63 -9.05 -5.89
C ALA A 19 -1.50 -7.66 -6.56
N LEU A 20 -0.76 -6.73 -5.95
CA LEU A 20 -0.57 -5.39 -6.51
C LEU A 20 0.48 -5.38 -7.63
N ASP A 21 0.31 -4.43 -8.54
CA ASP A 21 1.32 -4.09 -9.53
C ASP A 21 2.43 -3.25 -8.86
N ALA A 22 3.65 -3.79 -8.84
CA ALA A 22 4.78 -3.17 -8.15
C ALA A 22 5.23 -1.84 -8.80
N ASP A 23 5.09 -1.70 -10.12
CA ASP A 23 5.48 -0.48 -10.83
C ASP A 23 4.50 0.64 -10.51
N GLU A 24 3.20 0.34 -10.47
CA GLU A 24 2.19 1.31 -10.04
C GLU A 24 2.32 1.68 -8.56
N VAL A 25 2.61 0.72 -7.67
CA VAL A 25 2.92 1.00 -6.26
C VAL A 25 4.11 1.96 -6.16
N THR A 26 5.17 1.72 -6.94
CA THR A 26 6.36 2.59 -6.94
C THR A 26 6.03 3.99 -7.44
N ALA A 27 5.29 4.11 -8.54
CA ALA A 27 4.85 5.40 -9.07
C ALA A 27 4.01 6.17 -8.05
N GLY A 28 3.05 5.49 -7.40
CA GLY A 28 2.24 6.08 -6.33
C GLY A 28 3.08 6.55 -5.15
N TYR A 29 4.01 5.71 -4.69
CA TYR A 29 4.90 6.00 -3.57
C TYR A 29 5.67 7.30 -3.78
N LEU A 30 6.29 7.47 -4.95
CA LEU A 30 7.08 8.66 -5.27
C LEU A 30 6.23 9.94 -5.22
N ILE A 31 5.00 9.90 -5.76
CA ILE A 31 4.08 11.04 -5.70
C ILE A 31 3.66 11.33 -4.25
N GLY A 32 3.33 10.30 -3.48
CA GLY A 32 2.94 10.45 -2.07
C GLY A 32 4.07 10.98 -1.20
N PHE A 33 5.29 10.49 -1.40
CA PHE A 33 6.48 10.94 -0.66
C PHE A 33 6.76 12.43 -0.85
N ALA A 34 6.53 12.95 -2.06
CA ALA A 34 6.62 14.38 -2.37
C ALA A 34 5.43 15.21 -1.84
N GLY A 35 4.42 14.60 -1.22
CA GLY A 35 3.20 15.28 -0.76
C GLY A 35 2.21 15.60 -1.90
N GLY A 36 2.37 14.96 -3.05
CA GLY A 36 1.53 15.17 -4.23
C GLY A 36 0.11 14.64 -4.05
N GLN A 37 -0.82 15.12 -4.88
CA GLN A 37 -2.21 14.67 -4.86
C GLN A 37 -2.37 13.30 -5.54
N CYS A 38 -3.19 12.43 -4.97
CA CYS A 38 -3.59 11.19 -5.62
C CYS A 38 -4.56 11.48 -6.78
N PRO A 39 -4.32 10.94 -8.00
CA PRO A 39 -5.29 10.99 -9.08
C PRO A 39 -6.64 10.38 -8.65
N PRO A 40 -7.78 10.92 -9.13
CA PRO A 40 -9.10 10.43 -8.76
C PRO A 40 -9.38 9.02 -9.32
N ASP A 41 -8.74 8.66 -10.43
CA ASP A 41 -8.86 7.42 -11.18
C ASP A 41 -7.68 6.45 -10.95
N ALA A 42 -6.83 6.75 -9.95
CA ALA A 42 -5.71 5.89 -9.58
C ALA A 42 -6.16 4.43 -9.33
N SER A 43 -5.30 3.49 -9.71
CA SER A 43 -5.47 2.08 -9.39
C SER A 43 -5.31 1.83 -7.89
N ARG A 44 -5.74 0.64 -7.43
CA ARG A 44 -5.50 0.20 -6.03
C ARG A 44 -4.00 0.13 -5.71
N SER A 45 -3.19 -0.35 -6.66
CA SER A 45 -1.73 -0.43 -6.55
C SER A 45 -1.11 0.95 -6.35
N PHE A 46 -1.45 1.90 -7.21
CA PHE A 46 -0.97 3.28 -7.11
C PHE A 46 -1.41 3.93 -5.79
N TRP A 47 -2.69 3.79 -5.44
CA TRP A 47 -3.22 4.39 -4.22
C TRP A 47 -2.56 3.81 -2.96
N HIS A 48 -2.28 2.50 -2.93
CA HIS A 48 -1.52 1.88 -1.85
C HIS A 48 -0.12 2.49 -1.71
N GLY A 49 0.62 2.59 -2.83
CA GLY A 49 1.93 3.23 -2.85
C GLY A 49 1.88 4.68 -2.35
N TRP A 50 0.95 5.47 -2.88
CA TRP A 50 0.74 6.87 -2.51
C TRP A 50 0.49 7.06 -1.01
N ARG A 51 -0.34 6.21 -0.41
CA ARG A 51 -0.61 6.24 1.03
C ARG A 51 0.64 5.97 1.87
N ASN A 52 1.46 5.01 1.47
CA ASN A 52 2.72 4.71 2.17
C ASN A 52 3.72 5.85 1.98
N GLY A 53 3.81 6.40 0.77
CA GLY A 53 4.65 7.57 0.49
C GLY A 53 4.30 8.78 1.34
N LEU A 54 3.01 9.10 1.51
CA LEU A 54 2.60 10.22 2.38
C LEU A 54 3.04 10.04 3.84
N VAL A 55 2.98 8.82 4.37
CA VAL A 55 3.41 8.51 5.73
C VAL A 55 4.92 8.68 5.86
N ASP A 56 5.67 8.04 4.96
CA ASP A 56 7.14 8.07 4.99
C ASP A 56 7.71 9.46 4.70
N GLY A 57 7.02 10.26 3.87
CA GLY A 57 7.34 11.66 3.60
C GLY A 57 6.96 12.61 4.75
N GLY A 58 6.33 12.12 5.81
CA GLY A 58 5.93 12.92 6.98
C GLY A 58 4.69 13.79 6.77
N HIS A 59 3.91 13.55 5.71
CA HIS A 59 2.71 14.33 5.38
C HIS A 59 1.46 13.84 6.13
N THR A 60 1.48 12.60 6.63
CA THR A 60 0.38 12.03 7.42
C THR A 60 0.87 10.92 8.35
N THR A 61 -0.02 10.36 9.16
CA THR A 61 0.22 9.20 10.01
C THR A 61 -0.40 7.95 9.40
N PRO A 62 0.17 6.74 9.63
CA PRO A 62 -0.43 5.51 9.12
C PRO A 62 -1.80 5.28 9.75
N ASP A 63 -2.73 4.66 9.03
CA ASP A 63 -4.02 4.24 9.57
C ASP A 63 -3.98 2.78 10.08
N ASP A 64 -5.14 2.27 10.51
CA ASP A 64 -5.26 0.91 11.06
C ASP A 64 -4.94 -0.18 10.03
N ASP A 65 -5.28 0.02 8.75
CA ASP A 65 -5.02 -0.96 7.69
C ASP A 65 -3.53 -1.03 7.35
N GLN A 66 -2.85 0.12 7.25
CA GLN A 66 -1.39 0.16 7.07
C GLN A 66 -0.68 -0.49 8.26
N ARG A 67 -1.15 -0.25 9.49
CA ARG A 67 -0.61 -0.91 10.68
C ARG A 67 -0.87 -2.42 10.67
N ALA A 68 -2.05 -2.85 10.25
CA ALA A 68 -2.39 -4.28 10.16
C ALA A 68 -1.46 -5.00 9.17
N LEU A 69 -1.30 -4.43 7.97
CA LEU A 69 -0.40 -4.96 6.96
C LEU A 69 1.05 -5.03 7.46
N ALA A 70 1.55 -3.96 8.08
CA ALA A 70 2.92 -3.91 8.60
C ALA A 70 3.18 -5.00 9.65
N ARG A 71 2.22 -5.25 10.55
CA ARG A 71 2.32 -6.33 11.55
C ARG A 71 2.35 -7.72 10.89
N GLU A 72 1.49 -7.95 9.91
CA GLU A 72 1.45 -9.23 9.20
C GLU A 72 2.76 -9.48 8.44
N TYR A 73 3.25 -8.47 7.70
CA TYR A 73 4.51 -8.54 6.96
C TYR A 73 5.71 -8.78 7.88
N HIS A 74 5.76 -8.09 9.04
CA HIS A 74 6.80 -8.31 10.05
C HIS A 74 6.77 -9.75 10.60
N THR A 75 5.58 -10.29 10.82
CA THR A 75 5.40 -11.67 11.31
C THR A 75 5.97 -12.66 10.30
N LEU A 76 5.62 -12.54 9.02
CA LEU A 76 6.10 -13.44 7.96
C LEU A 76 7.61 -13.36 7.74
N THR A 77 8.21 -12.18 7.86
CA THR A 77 9.66 -12.00 7.67
C THR A 77 10.51 -12.45 8.85
N LYS A 78 9.92 -12.55 10.06
CA LYS A 78 10.58 -13.05 11.27
C LYS A 78 10.47 -14.55 11.46
N MET A 79 9.55 -15.23 10.78
CA MET A 79 9.49 -16.69 10.79
C MET A 79 10.66 -17.25 9.96
N PRO A 80 11.55 -18.11 10.51
CA PRO A 80 12.43 -18.89 9.67
C PRO A 80 11.57 -19.71 8.71
N ALA A 81 12.03 -19.90 7.47
CA ALA A 81 11.38 -20.75 6.49
C ALA A 81 11.27 -22.19 7.02
N GLN A 82 10.27 -22.47 7.85
CA GLN A 82 9.98 -23.80 8.33
C GLN A 82 9.27 -24.55 7.21
N GLY A 83 10.06 -25.37 6.51
CA GLY A 83 9.63 -26.62 5.90
C GLY A 83 8.53 -26.52 4.85
N ARG A 84 8.92 -26.21 3.59
CA ARG A 84 8.32 -26.94 2.48
C ARG A 84 9.03 -28.30 2.40
N ALA A 85 8.41 -29.31 3.02
CA ALA A 85 8.62 -30.71 2.69
C ALA A 85 7.64 -31.09 1.57
#